data_AF-A0A2V6KW72-F1
#
_entry.id   AF-A0A2V6KW72-F1
#
_cell.length_a   1.000
_cell.length_b   1.000
_cell.length_c   1.000
_cell.angle_alpha   90.00
_cell.angle_beta   90.00
_cell.angle_gamma   90.00
#
_symmetry.space_group_name_H-M   'P 1'
#
loop_
_entity.id
_entity.type
_entity.pdbx_description
1 polymer ?
#
loop_
_entity_poly.entity_id
_entity_poly.type
_entity_poly.pdbx_seq_one_letter_code
_entity_poly.pdbx_strand_id
1 'polypeptide(L)' 'MRLGYLYSRYPVLSQTFCDAEMLVLERLGFELEIGSVYPPLTSLRHEHIACLRAPIHYAPPQEILKI' A
#
# COMPACT_ATOMS: atom_id res chain seq x y z
N MET A 1 -3.47 -18.37 2.11
CA MET A 1 -2.04 -18.03 1.86
C MET A 1 -1.91 -16.52 1.95
N ARG A 2 -0.87 -16.01 2.62
CA ARG A 2 -0.69 -14.57 2.87
C ARG A 2 0.41 -14.01 1.97
N LEU A 3 0.18 -12.84 1.37
CA LEU A 3 1.13 -12.13 0.51
C LEU A 3 1.43 -10.75 1.07
N GLY A 4 2.70 -10.37 1.06
CA GLY A 4 3.16 -9.04 1.48
C GLY A 4 3.52 -8.17 0.27
N TYR A 5 2.99 -6.95 0.24
CA TYR A 5 3.38 -5.90 -0.70
C TYR A 5 4.23 -4.86 0.03
N LEU A 6 5.42 -4.58 -0.47
CA LEU A 6 6.34 -3.62 0.14
C LEU A 6 6.65 -2.47 -0.80
N TYR A 7 6.39 -1.25 -0.34
CA TYR A 7 6.62 -0.03 -1.09
C TYR A 7 7.52 0.94 -0.34
N SER A 8 8.35 1.67 -1.09
CA SER A 8 8.96 2.89 -0.56
C SER A 8 7.88 3.89 -0.15
N ARG A 9 6.91 4.16 -1.03
CA ARG A 9 5.77 5.04 -0.74
C ARG A 9 4.52 4.50 -1.42
N TYR A 10 3.41 4.45 -0.67
CA TYR A 10 2.12 3.95 -1.14
C TYR A 10 0.97 4.60 -0.35
N PRO A 11 -0.19 4.85 -0.96
CA PRO A 11 -0.50 4.73 -2.40
C PRO A 11 0.03 5.91 -3.24
N VAL A 12 0.42 5.63 -4.48
CA VAL A 12 0.83 6.65 -5.48
C VAL A 12 0.09 6.39 -6.80
N LEU A 13 -0.37 7.44 -7.50
CA LEU A 13 -1.17 7.30 -8.73
C LEU A 13 -0.52 6.45 -9.83
N SER A 14 0.81 6.49 -9.96
CA SER A 14 1.53 5.68 -10.94
C SER A 14 1.54 4.19 -10.60
N GLN A 15 1.01 3.78 -9.45
CA GLN A 15 0.96 2.39 -8.96
C GLN A 15 -0.44 1.77 -9.05
N THR A 16 -1.38 2.41 -9.75
CA THR A 16 -2.77 1.91 -9.92
C THR A 16 -2.86 0.51 -10.51
N PHE A 17 -1.85 0.08 -11.27
CA PHE A 17 -1.74 -1.29 -11.78
C PHE A 17 -1.50 -2.30 -10.65
N CYS A 18 -0.75 -1.94 -9.60
CA CYS A 18 -0.62 -2.77 -8.41
C CYS A 18 -1.95 -2.88 -7.66
N ASP A 19 -2.71 -1.78 -7.57
CA ASP A 19 -4.03 -1.81 -6.92
C ASP A 19 -4.97 -2.80 -7.62
N ALA A 20 -4.97 -2.78 -8.97
CA ALA A 20 -5.77 -3.72 -9.76
C ALA A 20 -5.36 -5.18 -9.51
N GLU A 21 -4.06 -5.47 -9.45
CA GLU A 21 -3.55 -6.81 -9.11
C GLU A 21 -3.99 -7.24 -7.70
N MET A 22 -3.78 -6.39 -6.70
CA MET A 22 -4.16 -6.67 -5.31
C MET A 22 -5.66 -6.92 -5.17
N LEU A 23 -6.50 -6.15 -5.87
CA LEU A 23 -7.95 -6.37 -5.88
C LEU A 23 -8.34 -7.74 -6.46
N VAL A 24 -7.66 -8.18 -7.52
CA VAL A 24 -7.90 -9.52 -8.10
C VAL A 24 -7.44 -10.61 -7.13
N LEU A 25 -6.28 -10.45 -6.49
CA LEU A 25 -5.79 -11.41 -5.51
C LEU A 25 -6.71 -11.54 -4.30
N GLU A 26 -7.24 -10.44 -3.76
CA GLU A 26 -8.25 -10.50 -2.71
C GLU A 26 -9.51 -11.25 -3.15
N ARG A 27 -9.96 -11.06 -4.40
CA ARG A 27 -11.13 -11.78 -4.96
C ARG A 27 -10.86 -13.27 -5.12
N LEU A 28 -9.61 -13.65 -5.35
CA LEU A 28 -9.16 -15.04 -5.41
C LEU A 28 -8.96 -15.68 -4.01
N GLY A 29 -9.21 -14.92 -2.93
CA GLY A 29 -9.13 -15.43 -1.55
C GLY A 29 -7.74 -15.33 -0.93
N PHE A 30 -6.83 -14.52 -1.50
CA PHE A 30 -5.57 -14.22 -0.85
C PHE A 30 -5.77 -13.18 0.25
N GLU A 31 -5.07 -13.39 1.36
CA GLU A 31 -4.93 -12.40 2.43
C GLU A 31 -3.71 -11.54 2.12
N LEU A 32 -3.89 -10.22 2.06
CA LEU A 32 -2.82 -9.28 1.71
C LEU A 32 -2.45 -8.43 2.92
N GLU A 33 -1.16 -8.14 3.05
CA GLU A 33 -0.65 -7.07 3.91
C GLU A 33 0.18 -6.10 3.10
N ILE A 34 -0.05 -4.81 3.30
CA ILE A 34 0.65 -3.76 2.56
C ILE A 34 1.54 -3.00 3.55
N GLY A 35 2.85 -3.03 3.32
CA GLY A 35 3.84 -2.25 4.07
C GLY A 35 4.35 -1.10 3.22
N SER A 36 4.45 0.09 3.81
CA SER A 36 5.08 1.23 3.16
C SER A 36 5.98 2.04 4.09
N VAL A 37 7.17 2.40 3.61
CA VAL A 37 8.09 3.23 4.39
C VAL A 37 7.54 4.63 4.59
N TYR A 38 6.88 5.20 3.58
CA TYR A 38 6.38 6.57 3.63
C TYR A 38 4.88 6.65 3.29
N PRO A 39 4.13 7.54 3.97
CA PRO A 39 2.75 7.83 3.59
C PRO A 39 2.67 8.54 2.24
N PRO A 40 1.50 8.57 1.58
CA PRO A 40 1.30 9.28 0.32
C PRO A 40 1.53 10.79 0.48
N LEU A 41 2.12 11.46 -0.54
CA LEU A 41 2.39 12.91 -0.50
C LEU A 41 1.17 13.78 -0.80
N THR A 42 0.18 13.22 -1.48
CA THR A 42 -1.06 13.92 -1.88
C THR A 42 -2.25 13.21 -1.28
N SER A 43 -3.45 13.79 -1.31
CA SER A 43 -4.71 13.08 -1.00
C SER A 43 -5.37 12.47 -2.23
N LEU A 44 -4.91 12.79 -3.44
CA LEU A 44 -5.47 12.28 -4.69
C LEU A 44 -5.25 10.76 -4.83
N ARG A 45 -6.33 10.01 -5.02
CA ARG A 45 -6.32 8.56 -5.18
C ARG A 45 -7.16 8.12 -6.36
N HIS A 46 -6.81 6.97 -6.92
CA HIS A 46 -7.71 6.23 -7.77
C HIS A 46 -8.74 5.49 -6.92
N GLU A 47 -9.95 5.28 -7.43
CA GLU A 47 -11.04 4.61 -6.70
C GLU A 47 -10.70 3.18 -6.26
N HIS A 48 -9.78 2.52 -6.97
CA HIS A 48 -9.32 1.15 -6.66
C HIS A 48 -8.84 1.01 -5.22
N ILE A 49 -8.18 2.03 -4.66
CA ILE A 49 -7.68 1.96 -3.28
C ILE A 49 -8.81 1.83 -2.26
N ALA A 50 -9.96 2.47 -2.54
CA ALA A 50 -11.11 2.44 -1.63
C ALA A 50 -11.78 1.06 -1.61
N CYS A 51 -11.49 0.21 -2.60
CA CYS A 51 -12.02 -1.14 -2.71
C CYS A 51 -11.12 -2.20 -2.05
N LEU A 52 -9.86 -1.88 -1.72
CA LEU A 52 -8.96 -2.80 -1.04
C LEU A 52 -9.35 -2.95 0.43
N ARG A 53 -9.33 -4.19 0.91
CA ARG A 53 -9.61 -4.53 2.32
C ARG A 53 -8.31 -4.73 3.10
N ALA A 54 -7.21 -4.98 2.41
CA ALA A 54 -5.88 -5.15 2.96
C ALA A 54 -5.47 -3.95 3.84
N PRO A 55 -4.98 -4.19 5.08
CA PRO A 55 -4.46 -3.12 5.90
C PRO A 55 -3.15 -2.57 5.30
N ILE A 56 -2.96 -1.25 5.45
CA ILE A 56 -1.72 -0.57 5.08
C ILE A 56 -0.98 -0.18 6.36
N HIS A 57 0.24 -0.67 6.50
CA HIS A 57 1.13 -0.38 7.62
C HIS A 57 2.22 0.59 7.15
N TYR A 58 2.24 1.76 7.79
CA TYR A 58 3.31 2.73 7.57
C TYR A 58 4.43 2.55 8.58
N ALA A 59 5.67 2.73 8.13
CA ALA A 59 6.79 2.81 9.05
C ALA A 59 6.60 3.98 10.03
N PRO A 60 7.10 3.88 11.27
CA PRO A 60 7.09 5.00 12.19
C PRO A 60 7.84 6.19 11.59
N PRO A 61 7.50 7.44 11.98
CA PRO A 61 8.24 8.61 11.55
C PRO A 61 9.73 8.42 11.81
N GLN A 62 10.58 8.65 10.80
CA GLN A 62 12.02 8.57 10.99
C GLN A 62 12.47 9.67 11.95
N GLU A 63 13.08 9.28 13.06
CA GLU A 63 13.84 10.21 13.88
C GLU A 63 15.09 10.62 13.11
N ILE A 64 15.28 11.92 12.93
CA ILE A 64 16.50 12.45 12.35
C ILE A 64 17.59 12.28 13.41
N LEU A 65 18.36 11.20 13.29
CA LEU A 65 19.56 10.99 14.10
C LEU A 65 20.62 11.99 13.62
N LYS A 66 20.95 12.99 14.46
CA LYS A 66 22.13 13.84 14.23
C LYS A 66 23.37 12.98 14.51
N ILE A 67 24.15 12.72 13.46
CA ILE A 67 25.45 12.05 13.53
C ILE A 67 26.54 13.11 13.66
#